data_AF-A0A258BBC4-F1
#
_entry.id   AF-A0A258BBC4-F1
#
_cell.length_a   1.000
_cell.length_b   1.000
_cell.length_c   1.000
_cell.angle_alpha   90.00
_cell.angle_beta   90.00
_cell.angle_gamma   90.00
#
_symmetry.space_group_name_H-M   'P 1'
#
loop_
_entity.id
_entity.type
_entity.pdbx_description
1 polymer ?
#
loop_
_entity_poly.entity_id
_entity_poly.type
_entity_poly.pdbx_seq_one_letter_code
_entity_poly.pdbx_strand_id
1 'polypeptide(L)'
;MNRSFSSVSRSWVLALGVSLSLLSGVCLAERAPMEPLPSPSGVDIPPLSVPANPNSLANGTQAQSQPANPSIFTSANSDPYNYVSIPDKEASVLIQRAGQQWRLIRNGVITVYGAWFLALAFFAVVAMYTLKGSIKLSEPLSGIKIKRFSAFDRVTHWTMAFSFVALAFTGLLILYGKYFALPLMGGVAYGAFLMVCKNIHNFAGPLFTLSIVIFFFLFVRKNLISEGDMAWLTSFGGMFSGKHVPAGFFNFGEKFWFWFGMVFLGLIISGSGFVLDMIV
;
A
#
# COMPACT_ATOMS: atom_id res chain seq x y z
N MET A 1 -23.80 -40.32 -11.01
CA MET A 1 -24.06 -38.86 -10.95
C MET A 1 -22.86 -38.18 -10.30
N ASN A 2 -21.80 -37.89 -11.05
CA ASN A 2 -20.60 -37.24 -10.51
C ASN A 2 -20.47 -35.85 -11.14
N ARG A 3 -21.21 -34.86 -10.62
CA ARG A 3 -20.91 -33.45 -10.93
C ARG A 3 -19.67 -33.08 -10.13
N SER A 4 -18.60 -32.72 -10.82
CA SER A 4 -17.34 -32.26 -10.22
C SER A 4 -17.63 -31.12 -9.24
N PHE A 5 -17.04 -31.17 -8.04
CA PHE A 5 -17.15 -30.12 -7.01
C PHE A 5 -16.85 -28.70 -7.58
N SER A 6 -16.03 -28.61 -8.63
CA SER A 6 -15.72 -27.38 -9.36
C SER A 6 -16.88 -26.77 -10.16
N SER A 7 -17.87 -27.57 -10.60
CA SER A 7 -19.03 -27.05 -11.31
C SER A 7 -20.04 -26.43 -10.35
N VAL A 8 -20.15 -26.99 -9.14
CA VAL A 8 -21.03 -26.48 -8.09
C VAL A 8 -20.44 -25.18 -7.50
N SER A 9 -19.13 -25.12 -7.27
CA SER A 9 -18.49 -23.90 -6.76
C SER A 9 -18.55 -22.72 -7.73
N ARG A 10 -18.47 -22.95 -9.05
CA ARG A 10 -18.65 -21.91 -10.08
C ARG A 10 -20.02 -21.23 -9.99
N SER A 11 -21.09 -22.00 -9.81
CA SER A 11 -22.45 -21.46 -9.70
C SER A 11 -22.65 -20.68 -8.40
N TRP A 12 -22.09 -21.13 -7.28
CA TRP A 12 -22.16 -20.41 -6.01
C TRP A 12 -21.34 -19.13 -6.00
N VAL A 13 -20.16 -19.10 -6.62
CA VAL A 13 -19.33 -17.89 -6.72
C VAL A 13 -19.98 -16.85 -7.64
N LEU A 14 -20.62 -17.26 -8.74
CA LEU A 14 -21.39 -16.36 -9.60
C LEU A 14 -22.65 -15.83 -8.89
N ALA A 15 -23.38 -16.70 -8.18
CA ALA A 15 -24.56 -16.29 -7.41
C ALA A 15 -24.18 -15.34 -6.27
N LEU A 16 -23.10 -15.64 -5.52
CA LEU A 16 -22.58 -14.78 -4.46
C LEU A 16 -22.06 -13.44 -5.02
N GLY A 17 -21.34 -13.45 -6.14
CA GLY A 17 -20.83 -12.26 -6.80
C GLY A 17 -21.93 -11.31 -7.29
N VAL A 18 -23.03 -11.85 -7.82
CA VAL A 18 -24.22 -11.06 -8.22
C VAL A 18 -25.00 -10.57 -7.00
N SER A 19 -25.11 -11.37 -5.94
CA SER A 19 -25.78 -10.94 -4.71
C SER A 19 -24.97 -9.92 -3.90
N LEU A 20 -23.63 -9.97 -3.89
CA LEU A 20 -22.80 -8.96 -3.23
C LEU A 20 -22.81 -7.62 -3.98
N SER A 21 -22.97 -7.64 -5.31
CA SER A 21 -23.11 -6.41 -6.10
C SER A 21 -24.52 -5.80 -5.98
N LEU A 22 -25.52 -6.57 -5.56
CA LEU A 22 -26.85 -6.07 -5.19
C LEU A 22 -26.96 -5.67 -3.71
N LEU A 23 -26.14 -6.25 -2.81
CA LEU A 23 -26.06 -5.85 -1.40
C LEU A 23 -25.05 -4.75 -1.10
N SER A 24 -24.18 -4.38 -2.05
CA SER A 24 -23.46 -3.10 -2.02
C SER A 24 -24.45 -1.98 -2.36
N GLY A 25 -25.47 -1.83 -1.54
CA GLY A 25 -26.31 -0.66 -1.50
C GLY A 25 -25.41 0.53 -1.28
N VAL A 26 -25.18 1.27 -2.36
CA VAL A 26 -25.05 2.71 -2.45
C VAL A 26 -24.82 3.39 -1.09
N CYS A 27 -23.68 3.11 -0.46
CA CYS A 27 -23.04 4.09 0.38
C CYS A 27 -22.37 5.07 -0.58
N LEU A 28 -23.21 5.92 -1.17
CA LEU A 28 -22.76 7.27 -1.48
C LEU A 28 -22.36 7.86 -0.13
N ALA A 29 -21.12 7.61 0.28
CA ALA A 29 -20.41 8.54 1.11
C ALA A 29 -20.50 9.84 0.32
N GLU A 30 -21.40 10.72 0.75
CA GLU A 30 -21.55 12.07 0.24
C GLU A 30 -20.14 12.63 0.17
N ARG A 31 -19.61 12.64 -1.05
CA ARG A 31 -18.22 13.01 -1.29
C ARG A 31 -18.23 14.51 -1.06
N ALA A 32 -17.91 14.93 0.17
CA ALA A 32 -17.56 16.31 0.41
C ALA A 32 -16.56 16.67 -0.71
N PRO A 33 -16.84 17.69 -1.53
CA PRO A 33 -15.93 18.08 -2.60
C PRO A 33 -14.55 18.20 -1.98
N MET A 34 -13.57 17.50 -2.57
CA MET A 34 -12.19 17.60 -2.14
C MET A 34 -11.84 19.08 -2.26
N GLU A 35 -11.67 19.77 -1.14
CA GLU A 35 -11.15 21.13 -1.17
C GLU A 35 -9.85 21.11 -1.99
N PRO A 36 -9.63 22.09 -2.89
CA PRO A 36 -8.37 22.23 -3.58
C PRO A 36 -7.23 22.10 -2.58
N LEU A 37 -6.21 21.31 -2.92
CA LEU A 37 -4.99 21.26 -2.11
C LEU A 37 -4.50 22.70 -1.97
N PRO A 38 -4.24 23.18 -0.73
CA PRO A 38 -3.70 24.52 -0.54
C PRO A 38 -2.44 24.68 -1.40
N SER A 39 -2.28 25.84 -2.04
CA SER A 39 -1.05 26.17 -2.76
C SER A 39 0.18 25.88 -1.87
N PRO A 40 1.36 25.54 -2.43
CA PRO A 40 2.59 25.34 -1.63
C PRO A 40 2.92 26.55 -0.72
N SER A 41 2.40 27.72 -1.08
CA SER A 41 2.44 28.99 -0.34
C SER A 41 1.36 29.15 0.74
N GLY A 42 0.29 28.34 0.76
CA GLY A 42 -0.75 28.34 1.78
C GLY A 42 -1.65 29.58 1.79
N VAL A 43 -1.78 30.29 0.67
CA VAL A 43 -2.65 31.49 0.57
C VAL A 43 -3.53 31.35 -0.67
N ASP A 44 -4.76 30.91 -0.47
CA ASP A 44 -5.87 31.13 -1.41
C ASP A 44 -6.92 32.01 -0.72
N ILE A 45 -6.51 33.21 -0.29
CA ILE A 45 -7.43 34.27 0.09
C ILE A 45 -7.57 35.17 -1.15
N PRO A 46 -8.76 35.29 -1.79
CA PRO A 46 -8.95 36.35 -2.78
C PRO A 46 -8.64 37.68 -2.09
N PRO A 47 -7.88 38.61 -2.70
CA PRO A 47 -7.33 39.76 -2.01
C PRO A 47 -8.45 40.70 -1.54
N LEU A 48 -8.98 40.45 -0.35
CA LEU A 48 -9.81 41.41 0.37
C LEU A 48 -8.85 42.36 1.05
N SER A 49 -8.62 43.45 0.33
CA SER A 49 -7.84 44.63 0.66
C SER A 49 -7.85 44.97 2.16
N VAL A 50 -6.73 44.73 2.82
CA VAL A 50 -6.39 45.42 4.07
C VAL A 50 -5.82 46.79 3.67
N PRO A 51 -6.37 47.93 4.12
CA PRO A 51 -5.78 49.23 3.82
C PRO A 51 -4.40 49.34 4.47
N ALA A 52 -3.44 49.92 3.74
CA ALA A 52 -2.04 50.04 4.14
C ALA A 52 -1.77 50.93 5.39
N ASN A 53 -2.81 51.50 6.01
CA ASN A 53 -2.66 52.42 7.15
C ASN A 53 -3.55 51.99 8.33
N PRO A 54 -2.97 51.49 9.45
CA PRO A 54 -3.71 51.10 10.65
C PRO A 54 -4.42 52.26 11.36
N ASN A 55 -4.03 53.51 11.09
CA ASN A 55 -4.55 54.69 11.78
C ASN A 55 -5.85 55.27 11.16
N SER A 56 -6.39 54.64 10.11
CA SER A 56 -7.68 55.05 9.51
C SER A 56 -8.90 54.41 10.20
N LEU A 57 -8.72 53.65 11.27
CA LEU A 57 -9.80 53.01 12.01
C LEU A 57 -10.49 54.01 12.95
N ALA A 58 -11.69 54.44 12.57
CA ALA A 58 -12.54 55.31 13.39
C ALA A 58 -13.02 54.59 14.67
N ASN A 59 -12.88 55.28 15.80
CA ASN A 59 -13.50 55.09 17.12
C ASN A 59 -14.07 53.70 17.46
N GLY A 60 -13.40 53.02 18.41
CA GLY A 60 -13.96 52.31 19.57
C GLY A 60 -14.95 51.14 19.38
N THR A 61 -15.88 51.21 18.44
CA THR A 61 -16.94 50.21 18.23
C THR A 61 -16.73 49.37 16.97
N GLN A 62 -15.82 49.74 16.06
CA GLN A 62 -15.48 48.92 14.88
C GLN A 62 -14.36 47.89 15.13
N ALA A 63 -13.60 48.02 16.22
CA ALA A 63 -12.52 47.08 16.57
C ALA A 63 -13.06 45.71 17.03
N GLN A 64 -14.31 45.63 17.48
CA GLN A 64 -14.99 44.38 17.88
C GLN A 64 -15.70 43.67 16.71
N SER A 65 -15.89 44.34 15.57
CA SER A 65 -16.46 43.75 14.36
C SER A 65 -15.42 43.40 13.29
N GLN A 66 -14.14 43.63 13.58
CA GLN A 66 -13.04 43.19 12.73
C GLN A 66 -12.79 41.71 12.99
N PRO A 67 -12.89 40.82 11.98
CA PRO A 67 -12.46 39.43 12.15
C PRO A 67 -11.01 39.45 12.65
N ALA A 68 -10.72 38.60 13.63
CA ALA A 68 -9.42 38.57 14.30
C ALA A 68 -8.28 38.66 13.27
N ASN A 69 -7.29 39.52 13.55
CA ASN A 69 -6.18 39.84 12.65
C ASN A 69 -5.72 38.57 11.89
N PRO A 70 -5.88 38.47 10.57
CA PRO A 70 -5.57 37.24 9.85
C PRO A 70 -4.11 36.83 10.04
N SER A 71 -3.22 37.76 10.42
CA SER A 71 -1.82 37.47 10.69
C SER A 71 -1.58 36.48 11.84
N ILE A 72 -2.48 36.36 12.84
CA ILE A 72 -2.35 35.32 13.88
C ILE A 72 -2.60 33.91 13.31
N PHE A 73 -3.45 33.78 12.29
CA PHE A 73 -3.63 32.52 11.59
C PHE A 73 -2.50 32.27 10.58
N THR A 74 -1.94 33.33 9.98
CA THR A 74 -0.78 33.20 9.09
C THR A 74 0.50 32.81 9.84
N SER A 75 0.72 33.36 11.04
CA SER A 75 1.87 33.02 11.90
C SER A 75 1.69 31.70 12.66
N ALA A 76 0.45 31.30 12.95
CA ALA A 76 0.18 29.96 13.48
C ALA A 76 0.37 28.88 12.39
N ASN A 77 0.03 29.18 11.13
CA ASN A 77 0.18 28.22 10.04
C ASN A 77 1.61 28.11 9.49
N SER A 78 2.59 28.88 9.96
CA SER A 78 4.00 28.66 9.62
C SER A 78 4.59 27.54 10.48
N ASP A 79 5.70 26.95 10.03
CA ASP A 79 6.47 25.96 10.81
C ASP A 79 7.70 26.65 11.49
N PRO A 80 7.55 27.66 12.39
CA PRO A 80 8.71 28.22 13.05
C PRO A 80 9.22 27.22 14.09
N TYR A 81 10.50 26.88 14.01
CA TYR A 81 11.17 26.18 15.10
C TYR A 81 11.20 27.12 16.32
N ASN A 82 10.45 26.75 17.36
CA ASN A 82 10.51 27.44 18.64
C ASN A 82 11.75 26.99 19.43
N TYR A 83 11.95 27.56 20.61
CA TYR A 83 12.98 27.05 21.50
C TYR A 83 12.46 25.87 22.32
N VAL A 84 13.20 24.77 22.31
CA VAL A 84 13.04 23.65 23.25
C VAL A 84 14.40 23.28 23.82
N SER A 85 14.44 22.88 25.09
CA SER A 85 15.66 22.49 25.79
C SER A 85 16.06 21.03 25.55
N ILE A 86 15.19 20.26 24.89
CA ILE A 86 15.41 18.85 24.58
C ILE A 86 16.10 18.67 23.22
N PRO A 87 16.86 17.58 23.01
CA PRO A 87 17.60 17.35 21.75
C PRO A 87 16.70 17.24 20.50
N ASP A 88 15.41 16.98 20.67
CA ASP A 88 14.44 16.85 19.59
C ASP A 88 14.03 18.23 19.05
N LYS A 89 14.57 18.59 17.89
CA LYS A 89 14.28 19.86 17.22
C LYS A 89 12.85 19.92 16.66
N GLU A 90 12.23 18.78 16.35
CA GLU A 90 10.86 18.72 15.83
C GLU A 90 9.84 19.02 16.94
N ALA A 91 10.22 18.81 18.21
CA ALA A 91 9.39 19.14 19.36
C ALA A 91 9.16 20.66 19.53
N SER A 92 9.92 21.50 18.81
CA SER A 92 9.69 22.94 18.79
C SER A 92 8.72 23.41 17.72
N VAL A 93 8.22 22.50 16.87
CA VAL A 93 7.22 22.79 15.84
C VAL A 93 5.83 22.54 16.42
N LEU A 94 5.09 23.63 16.71
CA LEU A 94 3.76 23.54 17.33
C LEU A 94 2.67 23.11 16.34
N ILE A 95 2.79 23.53 15.07
CA ILE A 95 1.87 23.17 14.00
C ILE A 95 2.71 22.53 12.90
N GLN A 96 2.54 21.23 12.67
CA GLN A 96 3.25 20.51 11.62
C GLN A 96 2.43 20.51 10.32
N ARG A 97 2.69 21.47 9.43
CA ARG A 97 1.97 21.56 8.14
C ARG A 97 2.19 20.31 7.29
N ALA A 98 3.44 19.87 7.16
CA ALA A 98 3.80 18.68 6.38
C ALA A 98 3.13 17.41 6.92
N GLY A 99 3.07 17.24 8.25
CA GLY A 99 2.39 16.12 8.90
C GLY A 99 0.88 16.12 8.64
N GLN A 100 0.23 17.28 8.67
CA GLN A 100 -1.18 17.41 8.33
C GLN A 100 -1.44 17.10 6.86
N GLN A 101 -0.61 17.61 5.94
CA GLN A 101 -0.72 17.31 4.51
C GLN A 101 -0.56 15.81 4.24
N TRP A 102 0.44 15.17 4.85
CA TRP A 102 0.62 13.72 4.76
C TRP A 102 -0.60 12.97 5.31
N ARG A 103 -1.16 13.39 6.45
CA ARG A 103 -2.38 12.79 7.01
C ARG A 103 -3.57 12.86 6.06
N LEU A 104 -3.77 13.99 5.38
CA LEU A 104 -4.84 14.18 4.39
C LEU A 104 -4.63 13.27 3.17
N ILE A 105 -3.41 13.22 2.62
CA ILE A 105 -3.08 12.35 1.48
C ILE A 105 -3.23 10.88 1.86
N ARG A 106 -2.69 10.47 3.02
CA ARG A 106 -2.74 9.09 3.52
C ARG A 106 -4.18 8.62 3.74
N ASN A 107 -4.96 9.39 4.49
CA ASN A 107 -6.33 9.00 4.86
C ASN A 107 -7.35 9.20 3.73
N GLY A 108 -7.06 10.09 2.77
CA GLY A 108 -7.86 10.31 1.58
C GLY A 108 -7.34 9.46 0.41
N VAL A 109 -6.50 10.08 -0.42
CA VAL A 109 -6.01 9.52 -1.69
C VAL A 109 -5.46 8.10 -1.54
N ILE A 110 -4.47 7.89 -0.66
CA ILE A 110 -3.79 6.59 -0.54
C ILE A 110 -4.75 5.51 -0.06
N THR A 111 -5.54 5.80 0.99
CA THR A 111 -6.50 4.84 1.53
C THR A 111 -7.55 4.45 0.48
N VAL A 112 -8.15 5.42 -0.21
CA VAL A 112 -9.23 5.14 -1.16
C VAL A 112 -8.72 4.40 -2.39
N TYR A 113 -7.70 4.93 -3.07
CA TYR A 113 -7.18 4.29 -4.28
C TYR A 113 -6.43 3.00 -3.97
N GLY A 114 -5.78 2.91 -2.80
CA GLY A 114 -5.17 1.68 -2.32
C GLY A 114 -6.20 0.57 -2.09
N ALA A 115 -7.37 0.90 -1.51
CA ALA A 115 -8.45 -0.08 -1.33
C ALA A 115 -8.99 -0.55 -2.68
N TRP A 116 -9.21 0.35 -3.64
CA TRP A 116 -9.63 -0.01 -4.99
C TRP A 116 -8.59 -0.86 -5.72
N PHE A 117 -7.31 -0.56 -5.57
CA PHE A 117 -6.24 -1.36 -6.15
C PHE A 117 -6.23 -2.78 -5.59
N LEU A 118 -6.35 -2.94 -4.27
CA LEU A 118 -6.42 -4.25 -3.62
C LEU A 118 -7.67 -5.03 -4.04
N ALA A 119 -8.83 -4.37 -4.10
CA ALA A 119 -10.07 -4.97 -4.57
C ALA A 119 -9.95 -5.44 -6.03
N LEU A 120 -9.44 -4.58 -6.91
CA LEU A 120 -9.22 -4.89 -8.32
C LEU A 120 -8.27 -6.08 -8.47
N ALA A 121 -7.15 -6.09 -7.75
CA ALA A 121 -6.20 -7.20 -7.78
C ALA A 121 -6.86 -8.52 -7.33
N PHE A 122 -7.62 -8.50 -6.23
CA PHE A 122 -8.35 -9.67 -5.73
C PHE A 122 -9.36 -10.18 -6.76
N PHE A 123 -10.23 -9.30 -7.27
CA PHE A 123 -11.25 -9.69 -8.25
C PHE A 123 -10.64 -10.10 -9.59
N ALA A 124 -9.51 -9.51 -10.01
CA ALA A 124 -8.78 -9.94 -11.19
C ALA A 124 -8.24 -11.37 -11.06
N VAL A 125 -7.67 -11.73 -9.90
CA VAL A 125 -7.21 -13.09 -9.63
C VAL A 125 -8.39 -14.08 -9.63
N VAL A 126 -9.50 -13.73 -8.97
CA VAL A 126 -10.73 -14.54 -8.96
C VAL A 126 -11.30 -14.70 -10.37
N ALA A 127 -11.40 -13.61 -11.14
CA ALA A 127 -11.88 -13.63 -12.52
C ALA A 127 -10.98 -14.51 -13.41
N MET A 128 -9.66 -14.36 -13.32
CA MET A 128 -8.71 -15.19 -14.06
C MET A 128 -8.89 -16.67 -13.73
N TYR A 129 -9.00 -17.02 -12.45
CA TYR A 129 -9.22 -18.40 -12.03
C TYR A 129 -10.57 -18.96 -12.50
N THR A 130 -11.65 -18.19 -12.39
CA THR A 130 -12.99 -18.63 -12.78
C THR A 130 -13.15 -18.75 -14.29
N LEU A 131 -12.57 -17.83 -15.08
CA LEU A 131 -12.68 -17.79 -16.54
C LEU A 131 -11.72 -18.78 -17.22
N LYS A 132 -10.43 -18.74 -16.87
CA LYS A 132 -9.38 -19.57 -17.50
C LYS A 132 -9.30 -20.97 -16.89
N GLY A 133 -9.61 -21.12 -15.60
CA GLY A 133 -9.41 -22.36 -14.86
C GLY A 133 -7.95 -22.62 -14.49
N SER A 134 -7.67 -23.82 -13.97
CA SER A 134 -6.31 -24.26 -13.64
C SER A 134 -5.50 -24.56 -14.90
N ILE A 135 -4.27 -24.03 -14.98
CA ILE A 135 -3.31 -24.44 -16.01
C ILE A 135 -2.85 -25.87 -15.69
N LYS A 136 -3.23 -26.83 -16.55
CA LYS A 136 -2.85 -28.24 -16.41
C LYS A 136 -1.62 -28.55 -17.26
N LEU A 137 -0.92 -29.62 -16.91
CA LEU A 137 0.10 -30.17 -17.79
C LEU A 137 -0.56 -30.66 -19.09
N SER A 138 0.15 -30.46 -20.20
CA SER A 138 -0.19 -31.03 -21.51
C SER A 138 -0.05 -32.55 -21.53
N GLU A 139 0.89 -33.08 -20.75
CA GLU A 139 1.22 -34.51 -20.68
C GLU A 139 1.09 -35.06 -19.25
N PRO A 140 0.86 -36.38 -19.08
CA PRO A 140 0.85 -37.00 -17.76
C PRO A 140 2.21 -36.89 -17.06
N LEU A 141 2.20 -36.93 -15.73
CA LEU A 141 3.43 -36.87 -14.93
C LEU A 141 4.34 -38.07 -15.24
N SER A 142 5.61 -37.80 -15.54
CA SER A 142 6.62 -38.83 -15.86
C SER A 142 7.04 -39.69 -14.66
N GLY A 143 6.65 -39.33 -13.44
CA GLY A 143 7.02 -40.02 -12.19
C GLY A 143 8.46 -39.75 -11.70
N ILE A 144 9.31 -39.17 -12.54
CA ILE A 144 10.71 -38.84 -12.21
C ILE A 144 10.79 -37.39 -11.68
N LYS A 145 11.38 -37.21 -10.50
CA LYS A 145 11.58 -35.89 -9.88
C LYS A 145 13.03 -35.44 -10.03
N ILE A 146 13.22 -34.17 -10.38
CA ILE A 146 14.53 -33.52 -10.39
C ILE A 146 14.61 -32.47 -9.27
N LYS A 147 15.80 -32.31 -8.69
CA LYS A 147 16.03 -31.28 -7.67
C LYS A 147 16.16 -29.91 -8.35
N ARG A 148 15.08 -29.13 -8.37
CA ARG A 148 15.10 -27.75 -8.90
C ARG A 148 15.72 -26.75 -7.92
N PHE A 149 15.41 -26.89 -6.63
CA PHE A 149 15.85 -25.97 -5.57
C PHE A 149 16.52 -26.73 -4.41
N SER A 150 17.53 -26.12 -3.80
CA SER A 150 18.20 -26.65 -2.61
C SER A 150 17.30 -26.55 -1.37
N ALA A 151 17.69 -27.20 -0.26
CA ALA A 151 16.98 -27.03 1.00
C ALA A 151 17.11 -25.60 1.54
N PHE A 152 18.30 -25.02 1.40
CA PHE A 152 18.58 -23.64 1.79
C PHE A 152 17.75 -22.64 0.98
N ASP A 153 17.64 -22.84 -0.35
CA ASP A 153 16.80 -22.02 -1.23
C ASP A 153 15.35 -21.96 -0.73
N ARG A 154 14.81 -23.11 -0.32
CA ARG A 154 13.43 -23.22 0.18
C ARG A 154 13.27 -22.55 1.54
N VAL A 155 14.22 -22.74 2.45
CA VAL A 155 14.16 -22.09 3.78
C VAL A 155 14.19 -20.58 3.63
N THR A 156 15.13 -20.03 2.84
CA THR A 156 15.18 -18.58 2.57
C THR A 156 13.89 -18.07 1.95
N HIS A 157 13.32 -18.81 1.00
CA HIS A 157 12.02 -18.46 0.40
C HIS A 157 10.89 -18.44 1.43
N TRP A 158 10.77 -19.48 2.26
CA TRP A 158 9.70 -19.57 3.24
C TRP A 158 9.85 -18.53 4.35
N THR A 159 11.07 -18.22 4.78
CA THR A 159 11.32 -17.11 5.72
C THR A 159 10.86 -15.78 5.12
N MET A 160 11.19 -15.51 3.85
CA MET A 160 10.71 -14.33 3.13
C MET A 160 9.18 -14.32 3.01
N ALA A 161 8.57 -15.45 2.64
CA ALA A 161 7.13 -15.54 2.43
C ALA A 161 6.36 -15.32 3.74
N PHE A 162 6.77 -15.95 4.84
CA PHE A 162 6.10 -15.79 6.13
C PHE A 162 6.27 -14.39 6.71
N SER A 163 7.47 -13.81 6.62
CA SER A 163 7.70 -12.42 7.03
C SER A 163 6.90 -11.44 6.18
N PHE A 164 6.83 -11.63 4.87
CA PHE A 164 5.98 -10.84 3.98
C PHE A 164 4.49 -10.94 4.34
N VAL A 165 3.97 -12.14 4.58
CA VAL A 165 2.56 -12.33 4.95
C VAL A 165 2.25 -11.65 6.29
N ALA A 166 3.14 -11.76 7.27
CA ALA A 166 3.00 -11.06 8.55
C ALA A 166 2.98 -9.54 8.35
N LEU A 167 3.90 -8.99 7.54
CA LEU A 167 3.96 -7.57 7.21
C LEU A 167 2.73 -7.09 6.45
N ALA A 168 2.30 -7.82 5.42
CA ALA A 168 1.14 -7.47 4.62
C ALA A 168 -0.13 -7.44 5.48
N PHE A 169 -0.33 -8.48 6.31
CA PHE A 169 -1.51 -8.56 7.19
C PHE A 169 -1.52 -7.43 8.22
N THR A 170 -0.43 -7.25 8.95
CA THR A 170 -0.33 -6.20 9.98
C THR A 170 -0.36 -4.80 9.38
N GLY A 171 0.28 -4.57 8.23
CA GLY A 171 0.26 -3.28 7.52
C GLY A 171 -1.13 -2.90 7.03
N LEU A 172 -1.91 -3.87 6.53
CA LEU A 172 -3.31 -3.66 6.16
C LEU A 172 -4.16 -3.28 7.38
N LEU A 173 -3.94 -3.92 8.53
CA LEU A 173 -4.65 -3.57 9.76
C LEU A 173 -4.25 -2.20 10.31
N ILE A 174 -2.99 -1.81 10.22
CA ILE A 174 -2.50 -0.50 10.63
C ILE A 174 -3.09 0.61 9.74
N LEU A 175 -3.24 0.37 8.44
CA LEU A 175 -3.77 1.35 7.50
C LEU A 175 -5.30 1.42 7.48
N TYR A 176 -5.97 0.26 7.41
CA TYR A 176 -7.41 0.16 7.18
C TYR A 176 -8.21 -0.30 8.40
N GLY A 177 -7.58 -0.86 9.43
CA GLY A 177 -8.27 -1.47 10.57
C GLY A 177 -9.25 -0.53 11.28
N LYS A 178 -9.00 0.79 11.25
CA LYS A 178 -9.90 1.78 11.87
C LYS A 178 -11.27 1.85 11.21
N TYR A 179 -11.40 1.42 9.94
CA TYR A 179 -12.66 1.47 9.20
C TYR A 179 -13.54 0.24 9.42
N PHE A 180 -12.96 -0.90 9.83
CA PHE A 180 -13.71 -2.15 9.99
C PHE A 180 -13.46 -2.86 11.32
N ALA A 181 -12.22 -2.95 11.80
CA ALA A 181 -11.91 -3.62 13.07
C ALA A 181 -12.29 -2.76 14.28
N LEU A 182 -12.05 -1.43 14.22
CA LEU A 182 -12.39 -0.53 15.32
C LEU A 182 -13.91 -0.51 15.63
N PRO A 183 -14.82 -0.38 14.65
CA PRO A 183 -16.27 -0.45 14.91
C PRO A 183 -16.72 -1.79 15.50
N LEU A 184 -16.04 -2.90 15.19
CA LEU A 184 -16.39 -4.23 15.67
C LEU A 184 -15.86 -4.53 17.08
N MET A 185 -14.67 -4.03 17.42
CA MET A 185 -13.97 -4.36 18.68
C MET A 185 -14.12 -3.30 19.77
N GLY A 186 -14.42 -2.05 19.40
CA GLY A 186 -14.35 -0.91 20.30
C GLY A 186 -12.91 -0.43 20.56
N GLY A 187 -12.77 0.80 21.06
CA GLY A 187 -11.48 1.51 21.12
C GLY A 187 -10.39 0.82 21.96
N VAL A 188 -10.76 0.29 23.14
CA VAL A 188 -9.79 -0.34 24.06
C VAL A 188 -9.21 -1.62 23.45
N ALA A 189 -10.06 -2.52 22.97
CA ALA A 189 -9.63 -3.78 22.38
C ALA A 189 -8.86 -3.55 21.07
N TYR A 190 -9.33 -2.61 20.23
CA TYR A 190 -8.63 -2.23 19.00
C TYR A 190 -7.24 -1.64 19.28
N GLY A 191 -7.10 -0.81 20.32
CA GLY A 191 -5.81 -0.24 20.71
C GLY A 191 -4.79 -1.31 21.10
N ALA A 192 -5.18 -2.27 21.95
CA ALA A 192 -4.32 -3.39 22.31
C ALA A 192 -3.97 -4.27 21.10
N PHE A 193 -4.94 -4.55 20.24
CA PHE A 193 -4.74 -5.32 19.01
C PHE A 193 -3.78 -4.64 18.02
N LEU A 194 -3.92 -3.33 17.81
CA LEU A 194 -3.00 -2.57 16.96
C LEU A 194 -1.59 -2.52 17.54
N MET A 195 -1.45 -2.47 18.86
CA MET A 195 -0.13 -2.50 19.50
C MET A 195 0.61 -3.80 19.17
N VAL A 196 -0.08 -4.95 19.23
CA VAL A 196 0.47 -6.24 18.81
C VAL A 196 0.83 -6.23 17.32
N CYS A 197 -0.08 -5.75 16.47
CA CYS A 197 0.16 -5.68 15.02
C CYS A 197 1.38 -4.82 14.68
N LYS A 198 1.52 -3.65 15.32
CA LYS A 198 2.68 -2.76 15.15
C LYS A 198 3.97 -3.48 15.53
N ASN A 199 4.02 -4.12 16.70
CA ASN A 199 5.23 -4.82 17.14
C ASN A 199 5.61 -5.94 16.17
N ILE A 200 4.65 -6.76 15.74
CA ILE A 200 4.91 -7.79 14.73
C ILE A 200 5.44 -7.17 13.44
N HIS A 201 4.87 -6.06 12.97
CA HIS A 201 5.32 -5.37 11.76
C HIS A 201 6.79 -4.92 11.88
N ASN A 202 7.13 -4.24 12.97
CA ASN A 202 8.45 -3.69 13.21
C ASN A 202 9.52 -4.79 13.37
N PHE A 203 9.20 -5.93 13.99
CA PHE A 203 10.14 -7.05 14.11
C PHE A 203 10.25 -7.88 12.81
N ALA A 204 9.15 -8.04 12.07
CA ALA A 204 9.15 -8.78 10.82
C ALA A 204 9.87 -8.03 9.68
N GLY A 205 9.90 -6.68 9.73
CA GLY A 205 10.56 -5.83 8.75
C GLY A 205 12.02 -6.20 8.52
N PRO A 206 12.89 -6.11 9.55
CA PRO A 206 14.30 -6.50 9.43
C PRO A 206 14.51 -7.95 8.96
N LEU A 207 13.67 -8.88 9.43
CA LEU A 207 13.73 -10.29 9.00
C LEU A 207 13.42 -10.44 7.50
N PHE A 208 12.41 -9.73 7.00
CA PHE A 208 12.07 -9.69 5.59
C PHE A 208 13.20 -9.08 4.75
N THR A 209 13.77 -7.96 5.19
CA THR A 209 14.90 -7.30 4.52
C THR A 209 16.11 -8.23 4.41
N LEU A 210 16.48 -8.89 5.51
CA LEU A 210 17.58 -9.86 5.50
C LEU A 210 17.31 -11.02 4.52
N SER A 211 16.07 -11.51 4.50
CA SER A 211 15.66 -12.58 3.61
C SER A 211 15.76 -12.16 2.13
N ILE A 212 15.39 -10.92 1.79
CA ILE A 212 15.57 -10.33 0.46
C ILE A 212 17.04 -10.35 0.05
N VAL A 213 17.93 -9.85 0.91
CA VAL A 213 19.36 -9.75 0.62
C VAL A 213 19.96 -11.13 0.37
N ILE A 214 19.67 -12.11 1.23
CA ILE A 214 20.15 -13.49 1.06
C ILE A 214 19.59 -14.09 -0.23
N PHE A 215 18.29 -13.95 -0.49
CA PHE A 215 17.65 -14.51 -1.68
C PHE A 215 18.17 -13.88 -2.97
N PHE A 216 18.49 -12.58 -2.97
CA PHE A 216 19.13 -11.90 -4.09
C PHE A 216 20.44 -12.58 -4.47
N PHE A 217 21.36 -12.80 -3.53
CA PHE A 217 22.64 -13.43 -3.84
C PHE A 217 22.49 -14.88 -4.32
N LEU A 218 21.49 -15.61 -3.82
CA LEU A 218 21.21 -16.97 -4.27
C LEU A 218 20.72 -17.04 -5.73
N PHE A 219 19.98 -16.03 -6.19
CA PHE A 219 19.22 -16.13 -7.44
C PHE A 219 19.56 -15.08 -8.50
N VAL A 220 20.35 -14.05 -8.20
CA VAL A 220 20.67 -12.96 -9.14
C VAL A 220 21.25 -13.47 -10.46
N ARG A 221 22.21 -14.40 -10.41
CA ARG A 221 22.83 -14.97 -11.61
C ARG A 221 21.83 -15.74 -12.48
N LYS A 222 20.80 -16.33 -11.89
CA LYS A 222 19.76 -17.08 -12.59
C LYS A 222 18.65 -16.18 -13.14
N ASN A 223 18.59 -14.92 -12.71
CA ASN A 223 17.58 -13.95 -13.08
C ASN A 223 18.09 -12.85 -14.03
N LEU A 224 19.29 -13.02 -14.60
CA LEU A 224 19.77 -12.14 -15.66
C LEU A 224 18.90 -12.30 -16.91
N ILE A 225 18.68 -11.19 -17.62
CA ILE A 225 17.96 -11.19 -18.89
C ILE A 225 18.74 -12.01 -19.91
N SER A 226 18.04 -12.88 -20.62
CA SER A 226 18.57 -13.81 -21.62
C SER A 226 17.82 -13.68 -22.94
N GLU A 227 18.41 -14.14 -24.04
CA GLU A 227 17.87 -13.98 -25.40
C GLU A 227 16.41 -14.47 -25.56
N GLY A 228 16.03 -15.56 -24.87
CA GLY A 228 14.66 -16.11 -24.91
C GLY A 228 13.60 -15.27 -24.19
N ASP A 229 13.99 -14.29 -23.38
CA ASP A 229 13.06 -13.52 -22.56
C ASP A 229 12.18 -12.59 -23.40
N MET A 230 12.72 -12.03 -24.48
CA MET A 230 11.96 -11.16 -25.37
C MET A 230 10.88 -11.96 -26.12
N ALA A 231 11.23 -13.16 -26.58
CA ALA A 231 10.27 -14.09 -27.18
C ALA A 231 9.19 -14.51 -26.17
N TRP A 232 9.57 -14.72 -24.90
CA TRP A 232 8.62 -14.99 -23.83
C TRP A 232 7.67 -13.82 -23.57
N LEU A 233 8.19 -12.60 -23.45
CA LEU A 233 7.42 -11.39 -23.20
C LEU A 233 6.40 -11.13 -24.32
N THR A 234 6.86 -11.10 -25.57
CA THR A 234 6.02 -10.87 -26.75
C THR A 234 4.94 -11.93 -26.93
N SER A 235 5.21 -13.17 -26.50
CA SER A 235 4.27 -14.28 -26.56
C SER A 235 3.40 -14.40 -25.30
N PHE A 236 3.56 -13.52 -24.30
CA PHE A 236 2.96 -13.63 -22.97
C PHE A 236 3.09 -15.04 -22.36
N GLY A 237 4.27 -15.63 -22.50
CA GLY A 237 4.58 -16.99 -22.05
C GLY A 237 3.75 -18.10 -22.72
N GLY A 238 3.16 -17.82 -23.88
CA GLY A 238 2.27 -18.75 -24.58
C GLY A 238 0.89 -18.88 -23.95
N MET A 239 0.53 -18.01 -23.00
CA MET A 239 -0.73 -18.09 -22.24
C MET A 239 -1.98 -18.10 -23.14
N PHE A 240 -1.92 -17.42 -24.29
CA PHE A 240 -3.03 -17.33 -25.24
C PHE A 240 -2.90 -18.30 -26.43
N SER A 241 -1.68 -18.72 -26.77
CA SER A 241 -1.41 -19.58 -27.93
C SER A 241 -1.31 -21.07 -27.59
N GLY A 242 -1.15 -21.43 -26.31
CA GLY A 242 -0.94 -22.81 -25.86
C GLY A 242 0.44 -23.39 -26.24
N LYS A 243 1.32 -22.58 -26.83
CA LYS A 243 2.66 -23.02 -27.24
C LYS A 243 3.65 -22.90 -26.08
N HIS A 244 4.55 -23.87 -25.99
CA HIS A 244 5.68 -23.80 -25.05
C HIS A 244 6.73 -22.83 -25.58
N VAL A 245 6.85 -21.68 -24.92
CA VAL A 245 7.90 -20.70 -25.20
C VAL A 245 9.12 -21.04 -24.35
N PRO A 246 10.35 -20.97 -24.89
CA PRO A 246 11.56 -21.23 -24.11
C PRO A 246 11.58 -20.41 -22.81
N ALA A 247 11.59 -21.13 -21.70
CA ALA A 247 11.79 -20.60 -20.36
C ALA A 247 12.98 -21.35 -19.80
N GLY A 248 14.07 -20.64 -19.52
CA GLY A 248 15.27 -21.24 -18.93
C GLY A 248 15.03 -21.70 -17.50
N PHE A 249 15.96 -21.42 -16.58
CA PHE A 249 15.70 -21.74 -15.17
C PHE A 249 14.51 -20.93 -14.61
N PHE A 250 14.39 -19.67 -15.01
CA PHE A 250 13.25 -18.78 -14.77
C PHE A 250 12.78 -18.15 -16.07
N ASN A 251 11.47 -17.93 -16.21
CA ASN A 251 10.87 -17.20 -17.31
C ASN A 251 10.94 -15.67 -17.12
N PHE A 252 10.68 -14.89 -18.16
CA PHE A 252 10.75 -13.43 -18.07
C PHE A 252 9.82 -12.84 -17.00
N GLY A 253 8.61 -13.39 -16.81
CA GLY A 253 7.71 -12.94 -15.74
C GLY A 253 8.28 -13.15 -14.34
N GLU A 254 8.92 -14.30 -14.09
CA GLU A 254 9.64 -14.58 -12.84
C GLU A 254 10.82 -13.62 -12.66
N LYS A 255 11.60 -13.36 -13.72
CA LYS A 255 12.73 -12.41 -13.68
C LYS A 255 12.27 -10.97 -13.43
N PHE A 256 11.18 -10.55 -14.07
CA PHE A 256 10.55 -9.26 -13.84
C PHE A 256 10.13 -9.13 -12.38
N TRP A 257 9.47 -10.14 -11.82
CA TRP A 257 9.07 -10.12 -10.41
C TRP A 257 10.27 -10.14 -9.46
N PHE A 258 11.35 -10.85 -9.79
CA PHE A 258 12.60 -10.82 -9.03
C PHE A 258 13.17 -9.40 -8.97
N TRP A 259 13.32 -8.70 -10.10
CA TRP A 259 13.91 -7.37 -10.14
C TRP A 259 12.97 -6.28 -9.63
N PHE A 260 11.72 -6.26 -10.08
CA PHE A 260 10.77 -5.20 -9.74
C PHE A 260 10.11 -5.44 -8.38
N GLY A 261 9.54 -6.63 -8.18
CA GLY A 261 8.79 -6.95 -6.96
C GLY A 261 9.69 -7.19 -5.75
N MET A 262 10.67 -8.09 -5.89
CA MET A 262 11.53 -8.47 -4.78
C MET A 262 12.65 -7.44 -4.53
N VAL A 263 13.44 -7.08 -5.55
CA VAL A 263 14.58 -6.17 -5.35
C VAL A 263 14.13 -4.73 -5.20
N PHE A 264 13.50 -4.14 -6.23
CA PHE A 264 13.19 -2.71 -6.23
C PHE A 264 12.14 -2.36 -5.17
N LEU A 265 10.93 -2.92 -5.26
CA LEU A 265 9.85 -2.61 -4.33
C LEU A 265 10.16 -3.11 -2.91
N GLY A 266 10.70 -4.31 -2.79
CA GLY A 266 11.08 -4.88 -1.49
C GLY A 266 12.13 -4.06 -0.75
N LEU A 267 13.20 -3.62 -1.41
CA LEU A 267 14.22 -2.78 -0.78
C LEU A 267 13.73 -1.35 -0.49
N ILE A 268 12.90 -0.75 -1.36
CA ILE A 268 12.33 0.57 -1.11
C ILE A 268 11.41 0.56 0.11
N ILE A 269 10.53 -0.43 0.22
CA ILE A 269 9.64 -0.57 1.38
C ILE A 269 10.45 -0.89 2.66
N SER A 270 11.50 -1.70 2.54
CA SER A 270 12.38 -2.00 3.67
C SER A 270 13.11 -0.75 4.16
N GLY A 271 13.66 0.05 3.25
CA GLY A 271 14.34 1.29 3.56
C GLY A 271 13.41 2.33 4.19
N SER A 272 12.21 2.50 3.64
CA SER A 272 11.22 3.41 4.24
C SER A 272 10.76 2.92 5.62
N GLY A 273 10.61 1.60 5.81
CA GLY A 273 10.32 1.01 7.11
C GLY A 273 11.38 1.30 8.16
N PHE A 274 12.68 1.17 7.82
CA PHE A 274 13.76 1.47 8.76
C PHE A 274 13.82 2.95 9.16
N VAL A 275 13.53 3.86 8.23
CA VAL A 275 13.41 5.30 8.54
C VAL A 275 12.22 5.54 9.48
N LEU A 276 11.08 4.90 9.22
CA LEU A 276 9.88 5.05 10.07
C LEU A 276 10.05 4.44 11.46
N ASP A 277 10.86 3.39 11.59
CA ASP A 277 11.23 2.76 12.86
C ASP A 277 12.38 3.48 13.58
N MET A 278 12.92 4.56 12.98
CA MET A 278 14.05 5.34 13.52
C MET A 278 15.30 4.49 13.76
N ILE A 279 15.53 3.50 12.89
CA ILE A 279 16.72 2.62 12.93
C ILE A 279 17.90 3.28 12.21
N VAL A 280 17.63 4.13 11.22
CA VAL A 280 18.60 4.84 10.38
C VAL A 280 18.17 6.29 10.13
#